data_AF-A0A1V5H8H9-F1
#
_entry.id   AF-A0A1V5H8H9-F1
#
_cell.length_a   1.000
_cell.length_b   1.000
_cell.length_c   1.000
_cell.angle_alpha   90.00
_cell.angle_beta   90.00
_cell.angle_gamma   90.00
#
_symmetry.space_group_name_H-M   'P 1'
#
loop_
_entity.id
_entity.type
_entity.pdbx_description
1 polymer ?
#
loop_
_entity_poly.entity_id
_entity_poly.type
_entity_poly.pdbx_seq_one_letter_code
_entity_poly.pdbx_strand_id
1 'polypeptide(L)' 'MREMSRDMQVIAITHLPQIGAKGEVHYVVYKDDNEETTVTYMKKISSEERIEEIARMLSGEKTTAQAVENAKVMLGV' A
#
# COMPACT_ATOMS: atom_id res chain seq x y z
N MET A 1 3.50 -10.22 11.59
CA MET A 1 2.20 -10.02 10.91
C MET A 1 1.49 -11.33 10.65
N ARG A 2 1.97 -12.19 9.72
CA ARG A 2 1.27 -13.45 9.37
C ARG A 2 1.02 -14.41 10.53
N GLU A 3 1.95 -14.49 11.49
CA GLU A 3 1.76 -15.36 12.66
C GLU A 3 0.70 -14.79 13.60
N MET A 4 0.82 -13.52 13.99
CA MET A 4 -0.18 -12.82 14.81
C MET A 4 -1.57 -12.81 14.17
N SER A 5 -1.65 -12.71 12.85
CA SER A 5 -2.93 -12.66 12.13
C SER A 5 -3.70 -13.98 12.16
N ARG A 6 -3.12 -15.06 12.71
CA ARG A 6 -3.82 -16.33 12.92
C ARG A 6 -4.81 -16.26 14.08
N ASP A 7 -4.49 -15.46 15.10
CA ASP A 7 -5.25 -15.43 16.36
C ASP A 7 -5.98 -14.09 16.57
N MET A 8 -5.64 -13.04 15.81
CA MET A 8 -6.26 -11.72 15.91
C MET A 8 -6.25 -10.94 14.60
N GLN A 9 -7.09 -9.92 14.50
CA GLN A 9 -7.01 -8.95 13.40
C GLN A 9 -5.85 -7.99 13.64
N VAL A 10 -4.91 -7.91 12.69
CA VAL A 10 -3.78 -6.98 12.74
C VAL A 10 -4.03 -5.82 11.78
N ILE A 11 -4.08 -4.60 12.33
CA ILE A 11 -4.15 -3.36 11.55
C ILE A 11 -2.82 -2.63 11.73
N ALA A 12 -2.19 -2.23 10.62
CA ALA A 12 -0.96 -1.45 10.66
C ALA A 12 -1.04 -0.30 9.66
N ILE A 13 -0.52 0.85 10.08
CA ILE A 13 -0.36 2.04 9.25
C ILE A 13 1.12 2.21 9.02
N THR A 14 1.54 2.32 7.77
CA THR A 14 2.97 2.32 7.41
C THR A 14 3.24 3.07 6.12
N HIS A 15 4.43 3.64 6.02
CA HIS A 15 5.01 4.16 4.78
C HIS A 15 6.07 3.19 4.19
N LEU A 16 6.34 2.06 4.87
CA LEU A 16 7.34 1.10 4.44
C LEU A 16 6.71 0.05 3.51
N PRO A 17 7.19 -0.08 2.26
CA PRO A 17 6.63 -1.03 1.29
C PRO A 17 6.76 -2.47 1.78
N GLN A 18 7.80 -2.80 2.54
CA GLN A 18 8.03 -4.13 3.11
C GLN A 18 6.92 -4.53 4.08
N ILE A 19 6.33 -3.58 4.80
CA ILE A 19 5.23 -3.85 5.73
C ILE A 19 3.90 -3.88 4.96
N GLY A 20 3.68 -2.92 4.05
CA GLY A 20 2.48 -2.89 3.19
C GLY A 20 2.31 -4.16 2.34
N ALA A 21 3.40 -4.76 1.87
CA ALA A 21 3.39 -6.01 1.11
C ALA A 21 3.03 -7.25 1.96
N LYS A 22 3.15 -7.21 3.29
CA LYS A 22 2.84 -8.36 4.16
C LYS A 22 1.36 -8.48 4.54
N GLY A 23 0.58 -7.43 4.36
CA GLY A 23 -0.86 -7.43 4.61
C GLY A 23 -1.63 -8.32 3.63
N GLU A 24 -2.79 -8.80 4.05
CA GLU A 24 -3.72 -9.49 3.14
C GLU A 24 -4.60 -8.48 2.38
N VAL A 25 -5.07 -7.47 3.10
CA VAL A 25 -5.84 -6.34 2.55
C VAL A 25 -5.00 -5.07 2.66
N HIS A 26 -5.05 -4.24 1.61
CA HIS A 26 -4.36 -2.95 1.59
C HIS A 26 -5.38 -1.82 1.35
N TYR A 27 -5.29 -0.77 2.18
CA TYR A 27 -6.03 0.47 2.02
C TYR A 27 -5.05 1.61 1.78
N VAL A 28 -5.38 2.49 0.86
CA VAL A 28 -4.65 3.74 0.62
C VAL A 28 -5.43 4.87 1.25
N VAL A 29 -4.74 5.69 2.04
CA VAL A 29 -5.25 6.93 2.59
C VAL A 29 -4.84 8.06 1.66
N TYR A 30 -5.80 8.89 1.27
CA TYR A 30 -5.55 10.04 0.41
C TYR A 30 -6.37 11.24 0.89
N LYS A 31 -5.93 12.43 0.51
CA LYS A 31 -6.65 13.67 0.76
C LYS A 31 -7.34 14.11 -0.51
N ASP A 32 -8.55 14.60 -0.36
CA ASP A 32 -9.24 15.37 -1.38
C ASP A 32 -9.34 16.79 -0.85
N ASP A 33 -8.61 17.69 -1.50
CA ASP A 33 -8.57 19.11 -1.15
C ASP A 33 -9.57 19.82 -2.05
N ASN A 34 -10.69 20.29 -1.47
CA ASN A 34 -11.55 21.27 -2.13
C ASN A 34 -11.22 22.67 -1.61
N GLU A 35 -11.68 23.73 -2.30
CA GLU A 35 -11.30 25.13 -2.00
C GLU A 35 -11.61 25.57 -0.55
N GLU A 36 -12.48 24.85 0.17
CA GLU A 36 -12.91 25.21 1.53
C GLU A 36 -12.43 24.25 2.62
N THR A 37 -12.12 22.98 2.28
CA THR A 37 -11.81 21.93 3.26
C THR A 37 -10.89 20.83 2.70
N THR A 38 -9.97 20.35 3.53
CA THR A 38 -9.21 19.11 3.28
C THR A 38 -9.94 17.94 3.94
N VAL A 39 -10.42 16.99 3.16
CA VAL A 39 -11.05 15.76 3.68
C VAL A 39 -10.16 14.56 3.42
N THR A 40 -9.97 13.73 4.44
CA THR A 40 -9.18 12.49 4.33
C THR A 40 -10.10 11.31 4.04
N TYR A 41 -9.76 10.55 3.00
CA TYR A 41 -10.49 9.35 2.58
C TYR A 41 -9.60 8.12 2.65
N MET A 42 -10.24 6.95 2.66
CA MET A 42 -9.57 5.65 2.54
C MET A 42 -10.25 4.81 1.46
N LYS A 43 -9.45 4.17 0.61
CA LYS A 43 -9.93 3.26 -0.44
C LYS A 43 -9.24 1.92 -0.31
N LYS A 44 -10.01 0.83 -0.35
CA LYS A 44 -9.46 -0.52 -0.53
C LYS A 44 -8.98 -0.66 -1.97
N ILE A 45 -7.74 -1.09 -2.16
CA ILE A 45 -7.17 -1.24 -3.50
C ILE A 45 -7.18 -2.70 -3.97
N SER A 46 -7.28 -2.89 -5.28
CA SER A 46 -7.15 -4.18 -5.98
C SER A 46 -5.72 -4.72 -5.95
N SER A 47 -5.52 -5.96 -6.42
CA SER A 47 -4.20 -6.58 -6.51
C SER A 47 -3.27 -5.82 -7.47
N GLU A 48 -3.81 -5.33 -8.58
CA GLU A 48 -3.09 -4.54 -9.59
C GLU A 48 -2.69 -3.18 -9.03
N GLU A 49 -3.66 -2.43 -8.47
CA GLU A 49 -3.41 -1.14 -7.80
C GLU A 49 -2.42 -1.31 -6.63
N ARG A 50 -2.39 -2.48 -5.99
CA ARG A 50 -1.43 -2.78 -4.91
C ARG A 50 0.00 -2.90 -5.40
N ILE A 51 0.23 -3.47 -6.58
CA ILE A 51 1.58 -3.51 -7.18
C ILE A 51 2.05 -2.08 -7.42
N GLU A 52 1.19 -1.24 -8.02
CA GLU A 52 1.51 0.16 -8.30
C GLU A 52 1.79 0.95 -7.02
N GLU A 53 0.97 0.77 -5.97
CA GLU A 53 1.16 1.46 -4.70
C GLU A 53 2.48 1.06 -4.02
N ILE A 54 2.81 -0.23 -3.98
CA ILE A 54 4.08 -0.69 -3.40
C ILE A 54 5.27 -0.20 -4.24
N ALA A 55 5.14 -0.18 -5.57
CA ALA A 55 6.15 0.37 -6.46
C ALA A 55 6.35 1.88 -6.26
N ARG A 56 5.26 2.63 -6.06
CA ARG A 56 5.27 4.05 -5.69
C ARG A 56 6.01 4.26 -4.37
N MET A 57 5.67 3.48 -3.34
CA MET A 57 6.36 3.52 -2.03
C MET A 57 7.85 3.20 -2.13
N LEU A 58 8.28 2.34 -3.07
CA LEU A 58 9.68 1.98 -3.31
C LEU A 58 10.47 3.06 -4.06
N SER A 59 9.83 3.79 -4.98
CA SER A 59 10.49 4.70 -5.92
C SER A 59 10.30 6.19 -5.59
N GLY A 60 9.41 6.51 -4.65
CA GLY A 60 9.08 7.88 -4.27
C GLY A 60 8.13 8.52 -5.29
N GLU A 61 8.54 9.64 -5.89
CA GLU A 61 7.67 10.43 -6.78
C GLU A 61 7.42 9.79 -8.15
N LYS A 62 8.38 9.04 -8.69
CA LYS A 62 8.27 8.44 -10.04
C LYS A 62 8.43 6.94 -10.01
N THR A 63 7.34 6.25 -10.33
CA THR A 63 7.32 4.80 -10.47
C THR A 63 8.18 4.37 -11.66
N THR A 64 9.16 3.51 -11.41
CA THR A 64 10.04 2.92 -12.43
C THR A 64 9.66 1.47 -12.71
N ALA A 65 10.03 0.96 -13.87
CA ALA A 65 9.80 -0.46 -14.22
C ALA A 65 10.48 -1.40 -13.20
N GLN A 66 11.67 -1.05 -12.71
CA GLN A 66 12.38 -1.80 -11.67
C GLN A 66 11.63 -1.79 -10.34
N ALA A 67 11.00 -0.67 -9.97
CA ALA A 67 10.20 -0.60 -8.76
C ALA A 67 8.95 -1.48 -8.84
N VAL A 68 8.31 -1.54 -10.00
CA VAL A 68 7.18 -2.45 -10.26
C VAL A 68 7.61 -3.91 -10.14
N GLU A 69 8.76 -4.26 -10.73
CA GLU A 69 9.27 -5.63 -10.65
C GLU A 69 9.62 -6.03 -9.21
N ASN A 70 10.27 -5.13 -8.47
CA ASN A 70 10.56 -5.35 -7.05
C ASN A 70 9.27 -5.49 -6.22
N ALA A 71 8.23 -4.71 -6.54
CA ALA A 71 6.94 -4.80 -5.86
C ALA A 71 6.26 -6.16 -6.09
N LYS A 72 6.30 -6.68 -7.33
CA LYS A 72 5.80 -8.02 -7.66
C LYS A 72 6.53 -9.11 -6.86
N VAL A 73 7.86 -9.05 -6.81
CA VAL A 73 8.68 -9.96 -5.98
C VAL A 73 8.28 -9.90 -4.50
N MET A 74 8.04 -8.70 -3.96
CA MET A 74 7.60 -8.54 -2.56
C MET A 74 6.21 -9.13 -2.29
N LEU A 75 5.30 -9.06 -3.27
CA LEU A 75 3.93 -9.57 -3.20
C LEU A 75 3.84 -11.06 -3.55
N GLY A 76 4.88 -11.62 -4.17
CA GLY A 76 4.94 -13.02 -4.58
C GLY A 76 4.10 -13.32 -5.82
N VAL A 77 4.02 -12.35 -6.75
CA VAL A 77 3.31 -12.43 -8.04
C VAL A 77 4.24 -12.26 -9.22
#